data_AF-A0A351X5H3-F1
#
_entry.id   AF-A0A351X5H3-F1
#
_cell.length_a   1.000
_cell.length_b   1.000
_cell.length_c   1.000
_cell.angle_alpha   90.00
_cell.angle_beta   90.00
_cell.angle_gamma   90.00
#
_symmetry.space_group_name_H-M   'P 1'
#
loop_
_entity.id
_entity.type
_entity.pdbx_description
1 polymer ?
#
loop_
_entity_poly.entity_id
_entity_poly.type
_entity_poly.pdbx_seq_one_letter_code
_entity_poly.pdbx_strand_id
1 'polypeptide(L)' 'MTYFEIGVFHPRSSDNIGTLWRTAYQLGAAGIFTIGRAYRQQASDTQHAVYEIPLRTYSTLEDFLANRPNGAQLIG' A
#
# COMPACT_ATOMS: atom_id res chain seq x y z
N MET A 1 -18.20 9.20 -4.53
CA MET A 1 -17.69 7.91 -3.99
C MET A 1 -16.45 8.21 -3.19
N THR A 2 -16.42 7.87 -1.91
CA THR A 2 -15.27 8.10 -1.02
C THR A 2 -14.31 6.92 -1.21
N TYR A 3 -13.07 7.19 -1.60
CA TYR A 3 -12.03 6.18 -1.74
C TYR A 3 -10.98 6.37 -0.65
N PHE A 4 -10.36 5.28 -0.20
CA PHE A 4 -9.24 5.32 0.72
C PHE A 4 -8.18 4.31 0.29
N GLU A 5 -6.93 4.66 0.56
CA GLU A 5 -5.77 3.79 0.34
C GLU A 5 -5.13 3.53 1.70
N ILE A 6 -4.68 2.29 1.92
CA ILE A 6 -4.01 1.91 3.16
C ILE A 6 -2.53 1.71 2.86
N GLY A 7 -1.65 2.31 3.67
CA GLY A 7 -0.23 2.15 3.45
C GLY A 7 0.58 2.06 4.71
N VAL A 8 1.83 1.64 4.54
CA VAL A 8 2.78 1.45 5.63
C VAL A 8 4.01 2.32 5.42
N PHE A 9 4.41 3.04 6.47
CA PHE A 9 5.61 3.86 6.50
C PHE A 9 6.77 3.06 7.13
N HIS A 10 7.89 2.95 6.42
CA HIS A 10 9.09 2.22 6.85
C HIS A 10 8.84 0.76 7.32
N PRO A 11 8.36 -0.15 6.44
CA PRO A 11 8.19 -1.54 6.81
C PRO A 11 9.54 -2.20 7.16
N ARG A 12 9.66 -2.71 8.40
CA ARG A 12 10.86 -3.45 8.85
C ARG A 12 10.96 -4.85 8.24
N SER A 13 9.83 -5.54 8.02
CA SER A 13 9.76 -6.86 7.39
C SER A 13 8.75 -6.86 6.24
N SER A 14 9.10 -7.52 5.14
CA SER A 14 8.26 -7.70 3.96
C SER A 14 7.06 -8.61 4.20
N ASP A 15 7.16 -9.55 5.16
CA ASP A 15 6.11 -10.54 5.45
C ASP A 15 4.78 -9.89 5.87
N ASN A 16 4.83 -8.68 6.40
CA ASN A 16 3.64 -7.95 6.86
C ASN A 16 2.84 -7.32 5.71
N ILE A 17 3.42 -7.21 4.51
CA ILE A 17 2.78 -6.52 3.38
C ILE A 17 1.71 -7.38 2.72
N GLY A 18 1.94 -8.69 2.53
CA GLY A 18 0.92 -9.59 1.98
C GLY A 18 -0.33 -9.70 2.87
N THR A 19 -0.17 -9.61 4.20
CA THR A 19 -1.31 -9.56 5.13
C THR A 19 -2.05 -8.23 5.07
N LEU A 20 -1.32 -7.10 5.05
CA LEU A 20 -1.91 -5.78 4.86
C LEU A 20 -2.73 -5.71 3.57
N TRP A 21 -2.20 -6.30 2.49
CA TRP A 21 -2.83 -6.34 1.18
C TRP A 21 -4.19 -7.04 1.23
N ARG A 22 -4.24 -8.25 1.80
CA ARG A 22 -5.50 -8.99 1.96
C ARG A 22 -6.51 -8.25 2.82
N THR A 23 -6.06 -7.65 3.93
CA THR A 23 -6.93 -6.85 4.79
C THR A 23 -7.47 -5.62 4.07
N ALA A 24 -6.63 -4.89 3.34
CA ALA A 24 -7.06 -3.71 2.58
C ALA A 24 -8.08 -4.06 1.51
N TYR A 25 -7.89 -5.19 0.81
CA TYR A 25 -8.88 -5.69 -0.15
C TYR A 25 -10.22 -6.02 0.51
N GLN A 26 -10.21 -6.75 1.64
CA GLN A 26 -11.43 -7.07 2.39
C GLN A 26 -12.16 -5.84 2.91
N LEU A 27 -11.44 -4.74 3.20
CA LEU A 27 -12.02 -3.47 3.62
C LEU A 27 -12.58 -2.65 2.45
N GLY A 28 -12.33 -3.04 1.20
CA GLY A 28 -12.71 -2.28 0.01
C GLY A 28 -11.81 -1.06 -0.24
N ALA A 29 -10.54 -1.12 0.16
CA ALA A 29 -9.57 -0.08 -0.17
C ALA A 29 -9.36 0.00 -1.70
N ALA A 30 -9.13 1.21 -2.21
CA ALA A 30 -8.85 1.43 -3.62
C ALA A 30 -7.43 1.00 -4.04
N GLY A 31 -6.54 0.79 -3.08
CA GLY A 31 -5.14 0.43 -3.29
C GLY A 31 -4.36 0.41 -1.98
N ILE A 32 -3.13 -0.09 -2.07
CA ILE A 32 -2.17 -0.02 -0.97
C ILE A 32 -0.90 0.71 -1.38
N PHE A 33 -0.20 1.30 -0.41
CA PHE A 33 1.08 1.94 -0.67
C PHE A 33 2.13 1.67 0.41
N THR A 34 3.40 1.80 0.04
CA THR A 34 4.53 1.63 0.94
C THR A 34 5.46 2.82 0.80
N ILE A 35 5.98 3.33 1.91
CA ILE A 35 6.91 4.48 1.91
C ILE A 35 8.21 4.06 2.61
N GLY A 36 9.36 4.37 2.00
CA GLY A 36 10.67 4.21 2.63
C GLY A 36 11.37 2.87 2.39
N ARG A 37 10.65 1.85 1.90
CA ARG A 37 11.29 0.59 1.49
C ARG A 37 10.49 -0.07 0.37
N ALA A 38 11.20 -0.47 -0.68
CA ALA A 38 10.59 -1.23 -1.76
C ALA A 38 10.08 -2.57 -1.23
N TYR A 39 8.81 -2.85 -1.49
CA TYR A 39 8.27 -4.18 -1.30
C TYR A 39 8.99 -5.13 -2.26
N ARG A 40 9.56 -6.20 -1.71
CA ARG A 40 10.11 -7.30 -2.49
C ARG A 40 9.06 -8.39 -2.53
N GLN A 41 8.59 -8.74 -3.73
CA GLN A 41 7.65 -9.83 -3.93
C GLN A 41 8.20 -11.11 -3.27
N GLN A 42 7.46 -11.69 -2.33
CA GLN A 42 7.84 -12.92 -1.65
C GLN A 42 7.07 -14.10 -2.23
N ALA A 43 7.67 -15.29 -2.17
CA ALA A 43 7.05 -16.51 -2.70
C ALA A 43 5.75 -16.92 -1.97
N SER A 44 5.52 -16.38 -0.77
CA SER A 44 4.30 -16.55 0.03
C SER A 44 3.15 -15.64 -0.39
N ASP A 45 3.42 -14.64 -1.24
CA ASP A 45 2.37 -13.77 -1.75
C ASP A 45 1.59 -14.52 -2.82
N THR A 46 0.36 -14.88 -2.45
CA THR A 46 -0.57 -15.57 -3.34
C THR A 46 -0.77 -14.71 -4.59
N GLN A 47 -0.46 -15.26 -5.77
CA GLN A 47 -0.43 -14.52 -7.03
C GLN A 47 -1.73 -13.74 -7.35
N HIS A 48 -2.85 -14.10 -6.74
CA HIS A 48 -4.14 -13.42 -6.93
C HIS A 48 -4.23 -12.01 -6.33
N ALA A 49 -3.62 -11.75 -5.16
CA ALA A 49 -3.80 -10.46 -4.47
C ALA A 49 -3.21 -9.28 -5.27
N VAL A 50 -2.18 -9.54 -6.06
CA VAL A 50 -1.53 -8.57 -6.96
C VAL A 50 -2.48 -8.03 -8.02
N TYR A 51 -3.49 -8.81 -8.41
CA TYR A 51 -4.46 -8.44 -9.44
C TYR A 51 -5.73 -7.75 -8.90
N GLU A 52 -5.94 -7.77 -7.59
CA GLU A 52 -7.18 -7.29 -6.99
C GLU A 52 -7.13 -5.80 -6.62
N ILE A 53 -6.02 -5.32 -6.03
CA ILE A 53 -5.82 -3.91 -5.74
C ILE A 53 -4.38 -3.46 -6.03
N PRO A 54 -4.16 -2.26 -6.57
CA PRO A 54 -2.83 -1.78 -6.94
C PRO A 54 -1.95 -1.53 -5.71
N LEU A 55 -0.69 -1.96 -5.79
CA LEU A 55 0.37 -1.61 -4.83
C LEU A 55 1.23 -0.49 -5.40
N ARG A 56 1.33 0.62 -4.67
CA ARG A 56 2.23 1.73 -4.96
C ARG A 56 3.43 1.71 -4.01
N THR A 57 4.57 2.18 -4.48
CA THR A 57 5.81 2.16 -3.73
C THR A 57 6.45 3.53 -3.86
N TYR A 58 6.70 4.18 -2.74
CA TYR A 58 7.31 5.50 -2.66
C TYR A 58 8.62 5.40 -1.89
N SER A 59 9.63 6.12 -2.37
CA SER A 59 10.96 6.08 -1.75
C SER A 59 11.03 6.95 -0.50
N THR A 60 10.36 8.10 -0.51
CA THR A 60 10.33 9.05 0.61
C THR A 60 8.91 9.53 0.91
N LEU A 61 8.73 10.14 2.08
CA LEU A 61 7.45 10.77 2.42
C LEU A 61 7.14 11.94 1.48
N GLU A 62 8.15 12.69 1.03
CA GLU A 62 7.93 13.79 0.07
C GLU A 62 7.42 13.26 -1.27
N ASP A 63 7.97 12.15 -1.75
CA ASP A 63 7.52 11.47 -2.97
C ASP A 63 6.06 11.04 -2.88
N PHE A 64 5.64 10.50 -1.73
CA PHE A 64 4.24 10.21 -1.45
C PHE A 64 3.37 11.48 -1.44
N LEU A 65 3.81 12.55 -0.78
CA LEU A 65 3.05 13.80 -0.68
C LEU A 65 2.87 14.48 -2.06
N ALA A 66 3.88 14.36 -2.93
CA ALA A 66 3.83 14.91 -4.29
C ALA A 66 2.90 14.13 -5.23
N ASN A 67 2.78 12.81 -5.05
CA ASN A 67 1.98 11.93 -5.91
C ASN A 67 0.60 11.59 -5.34
N ARG A 68 0.27 12.11 -4.16
CA ARG A 68 -1.01 11.88 -3.51
C ARG A 68 -2.16 12.53 -4.30
N PRO A 69 -3.33 11.87 -4.39
CA PRO A 69 -4.53 12.49 -4.95
C PRO A 69 -4.93 13.79 -4.24
N ASN A 70 -5.18 14.85 -5.01
CA ASN A 70 -5.63 16.14 -4.48
C ASN A 70 -6.94 15.96 -3.69
N GLY A 71 -6.95 16.40 -2.43
CA GLY A 71 -8.09 16.27 -1.52
C GLY A 71 -8.09 14.99 -0.67
N ALA A 72 -7.15 14.07 -0.86
CA ALA A 72 -6.97 12.96 0.06
C ALA A 72 -6.35 13.45 1.38
N GLN A 73 -6.99 13.14 2.51
CA GLN A 73 -6.46 13.45 3.85
C GLN A 73 -5.49 12.35 4.32
N LEU A 74 -4.43 12.72 5.03
CA LEU A 74 -3.50 11.74 5.62
C LEU A 74 -3.95 11.54 7.05
N ILE A 75 -4.26 10.30 7.37
CA ILE A 75 -4.56 9.84 8.71
C ILE A 75 -3.50 8.79 9.02
N GLY A 76 -2.75 8.97 10.10
CA GLY A 76 -1.62 8.12 10.50
C GLY A 76 -1.51 8.02 11.99
#